data_AF-A0A4Z1C3V0-F1
#
_entry.id   AF-A0A4Z1C3V0-F1
#
_cell.length_a   1.000
_cell.length_b   1.000
_cell.length_c   1.000
_cell.angle_alpha   90.00
_cell.angle_beta   90.00
_cell.angle_gamma   90.00
#
_symmetry.space_group_name_H-M   'P 1'
#
loop_
_entity.id
_entity.type
_entity.pdbx_description
1 polymer ?
#
loop_
_entity_poly.entity_id
_entity_poly.type
_entity_poly.pdbx_seq_one_letter_code
_entity_poly.pdbx_strand_id
1 'polypeptide(L)' 'APVPAAPHPGQAMADALSALTNLGYGPSEAATAVAEAQAREPAAPMPALIRAALRLLAPKD' A
#
# COMPACT_ATOMS: atom_id res chain seq x y z
N ALA A 1 -23.88 18.77 0.26
CA ALA A 1 -23.29 17.42 0.21
C ALA A 1 -21.82 17.52 0.58
N PRO A 2 -21.26 16.64 1.42
CA PRO A 2 -19.83 16.66 1.69
C PRO A 2 -19.09 16.26 0.40
N VAL A 3 -18.11 17.07 0.02
CA VAL A 3 -17.16 16.75 -1.05
C VAL A 3 -16.35 15.52 -0.64
N PRO A 4 -16.04 14.58 -1.55
CA PRO A 4 -15.16 13.45 -1.22
C PRO A 4 -13.80 14.03 -0.83
N ALA A 5 -13.37 13.78 0.41
CA ALA A 5 -12.06 14.18 0.87
C ALA A 5 -11.01 13.51 -0.04
N ALA A 6 -10.12 14.31 -0.62
CA ALA A 6 -9.00 13.78 -1.38
C ALA A 6 -8.25 12.78 -0.47
N PRO A 7 -7.88 11.59 -0.98
CA PRO A 7 -7.25 10.56 -0.16
C PRO A 7 -5.96 11.13 0.45
N HIS A 8 -5.91 11.22 1.77
CA HIS A 8 -4.69 11.60 2.46
C HIS A 8 -3.66 10.47 2.30
N PRO A 9 -2.37 10.78 2.11
CA PRO A 9 -1.34 9.75 1.90
C PRO A 9 -1.29 8.73 3.04
N GLY A 10 -1.59 9.13 4.29
CA GLY A 10 -1.72 8.21 5.41
C GLY A 10 -2.90 7.23 5.32
N GLN A 11 -4.01 7.62 4.69
CA GLN A 11 -5.14 6.72 4.44
C GLN A 11 -4.81 5.72 3.33
N ALA A 12 -4.12 6.16 2.27
CA ALA A 12 -3.72 5.28 1.17
C ALA A 12 -2.82 4.12 1.63
N MET A 13 -1.93 4.36 2.60
CA MET A 13 -1.10 3.33 3.23
C MET A 13 -1.94 2.31 4.02
N ALA A 14 -2.86 2.78 4.85
CA ALA A 14 -3.73 1.92 5.67
C ALA A 14 -4.65 1.05 4.80
N ASP A 15 -5.23 1.63 3.75
CA ASP A 15 -6.07 0.92 2.78
C ASP A 15 -5.26 -0.11 1.99
N ALA A 16 -4.03 0.22 1.58
CA ALA A 16 -3.13 -0.72 0.89
C ALA A 16 -2.76 -1.91 1.79
N LEU A 17 -2.47 -1.66 3.08
CA LEU A 17 -2.18 -2.72 4.04
C LEU A 17 -3.37 -3.67 4.20
N SER A 18 -4.58 -3.13 4.37
CA SER A 18 -5.82 -3.93 4.48
C SER A 18 -6.09 -4.76 3.22
N ALA A 19 -5.82 -4.19 2.04
CA ALA A 19 -5.95 -4.92 0.78
C ALA A 19 -4.98 -6.10 0.72
N LEU A 20 -3.71 -5.91 1.09
CA LEU A 20 -2.70 -6.97 1.06
C LEU A 20 -3.00 -8.09 2.08
N THR A 21 -3.47 -7.76 3.28
CA THR A 21 -3.86 -8.79 4.26
C THR A 21 -5.05 -9.61 3.77
N ASN A 22 -6.03 -8.98 3.09
CA ASN A 22 -7.16 -9.69 2.48
C ASN A 22 -6.75 -10.56 1.28
N LEU A 23 -5.62 -10.26 0.62
CA LEU A 23 -5.02 -11.11 -0.41
C LEU A 23 -4.22 -12.30 0.17
N GLY A 24 -4.05 -12.35 1.49
CA GLY A 24 -3.36 -13.45 2.19
C GLY A 24 -1.89 -13.19 2.51
N TYR A 25 -1.39 -11.96 2.32
CA TYR A 25 -0.03 -11.60 2.76
C TYR A 25 0.02 -11.37 4.27
N GLY A 26 1.13 -11.77 4.90
CA GLY A 26 1.35 -11.55 6.33
C GLY A 26 1.34 -10.06 6.68
N PRO A 27 0.70 -9.63 7.78
CA PRO A 27 0.55 -8.21 8.11
C PRO A 27 1.90 -7.49 8.30
N SER A 28 2.89 -8.17 8.87
CA SER A 28 4.24 -7.61 9.04
C SER A 28 4.97 -7.43 7.71
N GLU A 29 4.90 -8.40 6.80
CA GLU A 29 5.53 -8.32 5.48
C GLU A 29 4.85 -7.26 4.61
N ALA A 30 3.51 -7.24 4.63
CA ALA A 30 2.71 -6.24 3.94
C ALA A 30 3.02 -4.82 4.45
N ALA A 31 3.11 -4.62 5.78
CA ALA A 31 3.44 -3.31 6.35
C ALA A 31 4.80 -2.81 5.89
N THR A 32 5.82 -3.67 5.90
CA THR A 32 7.17 -3.32 5.42
C THR A 32 7.16 -2.98 3.94
N ALA A 33 6.53 -3.81 3.10
CA ALA A 33 6.49 -3.60 1.66
C ALA A 33 5.74 -2.31 1.26
N VAL A 34 4.63 -2.00 1.94
CA VAL A 34 3.88 -0.75 1.71
C VAL A 34 4.68 0.45 2.21
N ALA A 35 5.35 0.36 3.37
CA ALA A 35 6.20 1.43 3.87
C ALA A 35 7.36 1.74 2.92
N GLU A 36 8.01 0.70 2.36
CA GLU A 36 9.03 0.87 1.32
C GLU A 36 8.47 1.50 0.03
N ALA A 37 7.29 1.06 -0.41
CA ALA A 37 6.63 1.65 -1.58
C ALA A 37 6.31 3.14 -1.37
N GLN A 38 5.75 3.48 -0.20
CA GLN A 38 5.41 4.85 0.20
C GLN A 38 6.65 5.73 0.34
N ALA A 39 7.77 5.19 0.85
CA ALA A 39 9.02 5.91 0.97
C ALA A 39 9.64 6.25 -0.41
N ARG A 40 9.49 5.35 -1.39
CA ARG A 40 9.95 5.59 -2.77
C ARG A 40 9.09 6.62 -3.50
N GLU A 41 7.78 6.59 -3.26
CA GLU A 41 6.84 7.51 -3.92
C GLU A 41 5.81 8.03 -2.92
N PRO A 42 6.12 9.11 -2.17
CA PRO A 42 5.27 9.61 -1.08
C PRO A 42 3.89 10.11 -1.50
N ALA A 43 3.71 10.40 -2.80
CA ALA A 43 2.44 10.82 -3.37
C ALA A 43 1.73 9.69 -4.14
N ALA A 44 2.24 8.45 -4.07
CA ALA A 44 1.66 7.33 -4.79
C ALA A 44 0.22 7.09 -4.32
N PRO A 45 -0.74 6.97 -5.26
CA PRO A 45 -2.09 6.59 -4.90
C PRO A 45 -2.13 5.13 -4.43
N MET A 46 -3.15 4.76 -3.65
CA MET A 46 -3.32 3.42 -3.07
C MET A 46 -3.12 2.26 -4.06
N PRO A 47 -3.66 2.27 -5.30
CA PRO A 47 -3.42 1.20 -6.26
C PRO A 47 -1.96 1.08 -6.70
N ALA A 48 -1.20 2.18 -6.73
CA ALA A 48 0.23 2.16 -7.06
C ALA A 48 1.03 1.55 -5.91
N LEU A 49 0.70 1.89 -4.66
CA LEU A 49 1.31 1.31 -3.46
C LEU A 49 1.11 -0.21 -3.40
N ILE A 50 -0.11 -0.70 -3.66
CA ILE A 50 -0.39 -2.15 -3.69
C ILE A 50 0.50 -2.85 -4.72
N ARG A 51 0.53 -2.36 -5.97
CA ARG A 51 1.34 -2.99 -7.02
C ARG A 51 2.83 -2.97 -6.68
N ALA A 52 3.33 -1.86 -6.13
CA ALA A 52 4.71 -1.75 -5.70
C ALA A 52 5.03 -2.74 -4.56
N ALA A 53 4.16 -2.83 -3.55
CA ALA A 53 4.31 -3.77 -2.45
C ALA A 53 4.27 -5.25 -2.94
N LEU A 54 3.34 -5.61 -3.83
CA LEU A 54 3.29 -6.95 -4.42
C LEU A 54 4.58 -7.30 -5.18
N ARG A 55 5.20 -6.33 -5.87
CA ARG A 55 6.49 -6.52 -6.54
C ARG A 55 7.66 -6.70 -5.58
N LEU A 56 7.59 -6.12 -4.39
CA LEU A 56 8.59 -6.29 -3.33
C LEU A 56 8.46 -7.65 -2.63
N LEU A 57 7.22 -8.14 -2.46
CA LEU A 57 6.90 -9.42 -1.83
C LEU A 57 7.05 -10.62 -2.79
N ALA A 58 7.05 -10.39 -4.09
CA ALA A 58 7.26 -11.44 -5.07
C ALA A 58 8.66 -12.07 -4.89
N PRO A 59 8.77 -13.41 -4.98
CA PRO A 59 10.07 -14.08 -4.94
C PRO A 59 10.96 -13.58 -6.08
N LYS A 60 12.21 -13.28 -5.74
CA LYS A 60 13.23 -12.85 -6.69
C LYS A 60 13.94 -14.10 -7.18
N ASP A 61 13.41 -14.72 -8.23
CA ASP A 61 14.09 -15.76 -8.99
C ASP A 61 14.94 -15.11 -10.10
#